data_AF-A0A2W5XQA3-F1
#
_entry.id   AF-A0A2W5XQA3-F1
#
_cell.length_a   1.000
_cell.length_b   1.000
_cell.length_c   1.000
_cell.angle_alpha   90.00
_cell.angle_beta   90.00
_cell.angle_gamma   90.00
#
_symmetry.space_group_name_H-M   'P 1'
#
loop_
_entity.id
_entity.type
_entity.pdbx_description
1 polymer ?
#
loop_
_entity_poly.entity_id
_entity_poly.type
_entity_poly.pdbx_seq_one_letter_code
_entity_poly.pdbx_strand_id
1 'polypeptide(L)'
;MFKKIVRTLSGPTRDPRMDHISRPLPRGLTDEVVLAAIDRALAVNPNPTYLPETLPAALRELTSHDYEVLDRSARDVTGSFSRSMVMIRDGGVGQWPGYAAMSYPLLAESARARETRAAIAAADLSGGSTPPGSPRKLGWEPPPPPRPVAEREPGDGPRA
;
A
#
# COMPACT_ATOMS: atom_id res chain seq x y z
N MET A 1 4.91 -35.39 -11.17
CA MET A 1 5.92 -35.10 -10.12
C MET A 1 7.15 -34.34 -10.63
N PHE A 2 7.51 -34.44 -11.93
CA PHE A 2 8.70 -33.82 -12.53
C PHE A 2 8.70 -32.29 -12.71
N LYS A 3 7.55 -31.62 -12.67
CA LYS A 3 7.47 -30.15 -12.87
C LYS A 3 8.02 -29.31 -11.70
N LYS A 4 8.19 -29.89 -10.49
CA LYS A 4 8.72 -29.17 -9.33
C LYS A 4 10.25 -29.04 -9.33
N ILE A 5 10.96 -29.87 -10.09
CA ILE A 5 12.44 -29.91 -10.10
C ILE A 5 13.04 -28.91 -11.10
N VAL A 6 12.35 -28.63 -12.21
CA VAL A 6 12.84 -27.67 -13.23
C VAL A 6 12.91 -26.23 -12.66
N ARG A 7 12.03 -25.89 -11.71
CA ARG A 7 12.02 -24.59 -11.04
C ARG A 7 13.23 -24.34 -10.13
N THR A 8 13.99 -25.38 -9.79
CA THR A 8 15.21 -25.25 -8.97
C THR A 8 16.48 -25.05 -9.81
N LEU A 9 16.44 -25.38 -11.10
CA LEU A 9 17.58 -25.28 -12.03
C LEU A 9 17.47 -24.09 -12.99
N SER A 10 16.26 -23.69 -13.38
CA SER A 10 16.03 -22.39 -14.01
C SER A 10 15.99 -21.33 -12.90
N GLY A 11 17.06 -20.55 -12.79
CA GLY A 11 17.06 -19.34 -11.96
C GLY A 11 15.89 -18.40 -12.31
N PRO A 12 15.64 -17.37 -11.48
CA PRO A 12 14.55 -16.43 -11.72
C PRO A 12 14.64 -15.86 -13.14
N THR A 13 13.52 -15.83 -13.85
CA THR A 13 13.45 -15.26 -15.20
C THR A 13 14.01 -13.83 -15.18
N ARG A 14 14.98 -13.55 -16.06
CA ARG A 14 15.65 -12.24 -16.22
C ARG A 14 14.92 -11.30 -17.18
N ASP A 15 13.62 -11.52 -17.37
CA ASP A 15 12.81 -10.66 -18.23
C ASP A 15 12.63 -9.29 -17.54
N PRO A 16 12.89 -8.16 -18.22
CA PRO A 16 12.73 -6.83 -17.63
C PRO A 16 11.33 -6.55 -17.09
N ARG A 17 10.29 -7.20 -17.62
CA ARG A 17 8.90 -7.06 -17.10
C ARG A 17 8.77 -7.61 -15.68
N MET A 18 9.59 -8.60 -15.31
CA MET A 18 9.61 -9.15 -13.96
C MET A 18 10.23 -8.20 -12.93
N ASP A 19 10.93 -7.13 -13.35
CA ASP A 19 11.50 -6.14 -12.43
C ASP A 19 10.41 -5.36 -11.67
N HIS A 20 9.20 -5.29 -12.25
CA HIS A 20 8.03 -4.71 -11.61
C HIS A 20 7.39 -5.63 -10.56
N ILE A 21 7.80 -6.89 -10.44
CA ILE A 21 7.16 -7.88 -9.56
C ILE A 21 8.07 -8.31 -8.39
N SER A 22 7.45 -8.49 -7.22
CA SER A 22 8.10 -9.08 -6.05
C SER A 22 8.42 -10.53 -6.19
N ARG A 23 9.60 -10.87 -5.72
CA ARG A 23 9.93 -12.21 -5.29
C ARG A 23 9.87 -12.28 -3.77
N PRO A 24 9.45 -13.42 -3.19
CA PRO A 24 9.00 -14.64 -3.87
C PRO A 24 7.57 -14.54 -4.43
N LEU A 25 7.27 -15.32 -5.48
CA LEU A 25 5.91 -15.49 -6.00
C LEU A 25 5.11 -16.50 -5.15
N PRO A 26 3.77 -16.43 -5.17
CA PRO A 26 2.89 -17.42 -4.54
C PRO A 26 3.13 -18.84 -5.03
N ARG A 27 2.75 -19.82 -4.22
CA ARG A 27 2.95 -21.24 -4.54
C ARG A 27 2.02 -21.64 -5.69
N GLY A 28 2.61 -22.17 -6.77
CA GLY A 28 1.84 -22.59 -7.95
C GLY A 28 1.76 -21.52 -9.04
N LEU A 29 2.09 -20.26 -8.73
CA LEU A 29 2.21 -19.21 -9.74
C LEU A 29 3.56 -19.31 -10.45
N THR A 30 3.54 -19.58 -11.75
CA THR A 30 4.74 -19.68 -12.59
C THR A 30 5.11 -18.33 -13.21
N ASP A 31 6.39 -18.12 -13.48
CA ASP A 31 6.89 -16.88 -14.08
C ASP A 31 6.24 -16.60 -15.44
N GLU A 32 6.01 -17.65 -16.24
CA GLU A 32 5.33 -17.57 -17.55
C GLU A 32 3.90 -17.02 -17.44
N VAL A 33 3.14 -17.47 -16.42
CA VAL A 33 1.78 -16.99 -16.18
C VAL A 33 1.80 -15.53 -15.73
N VAL A 34 2.77 -15.13 -14.90
CA VAL A 34 2.92 -13.74 -14.50
C VAL A 34 3.27 -12.85 -15.69
N LEU A 35 4.18 -13.27 -16.56
CA LEU A 35 4.52 -12.52 -17.77
C LEU A 35 3.30 -12.35 -18.69
N ALA A 36 2.54 -13.42 -18.92
CA ALA A 36 1.31 -13.34 -19.70
C ALA A 36 0.26 -12.42 -19.04
N ALA A 37 0.18 -12.40 -17.71
CA ALA A 37 -0.70 -11.50 -16.98
C ALA A 37 -0.25 -10.03 -17.08
N ILE A 38 1.07 -9.76 -17.01
CA ILE A 38 1.63 -8.43 -17.22
C ILE A 38 1.31 -7.94 -18.62
N ASP A 39 1.45 -8.79 -19.64
CA ASP A 39 1.16 -8.39 -21.03
C ASP A 39 -0.31 -8.00 -21.21
N ARG A 40 -1.24 -8.74 -20.59
CA ARG A 40 -2.67 -8.37 -20.58
C ARG A 40 -2.94 -7.09 -19.79
N ALA A 41 -2.32 -6.95 -18.63
CA ALA A 41 -2.45 -5.76 -17.78
C ALA A 41 -1.95 -4.50 -18.50
N LEU A 42 -0.79 -4.59 -19.17
CA LEU A 42 -0.21 -3.50 -19.96
C LEU A 42 -0.97 -3.20 -21.24
N ALA A 43 -1.66 -4.20 -21.82
CA ALA A 43 -2.58 -3.97 -22.93
C ALA A 43 -3.81 -3.15 -22.52
N VAL A 44 -4.28 -3.29 -21.27
CA VAL A 44 -5.35 -2.45 -20.70
C VAL A 44 -4.82 -1.05 -20.37
N ASN A 45 -3.66 -0.97 -19.72
CA ASN A 45 -3.01 0.30 -19.41
C ASN A 45 -1.49 0.20 -19.56
N PRO A 46 -0.87 0.90 -20.52
CA PRO A 46 0.56 0.77 -20.79
C PRO A 46 1.45 1.33 -19.67
N ASN A 47 0.90 2.08 -18.71
CA ASN A 47 1.67 2.62 -17.60
C ASN A 47 1.79 1.59 -16.46
N PRO A 48 3.01 1.14 -16.11
CA PRO A 48 3.24 0.10 -15.11
C PRO A 48 2.86 0.51 -13.67
N THR A 49 2.59 1.79 -13.43
CA THR A 49 2.09 2.28 -12.14
C THR A 49 0.68 1.76 -11.84
N TYR A 50 -0.09 1.41 -12.88
CA TYR A 50 -1.45 0.87 -12.76
C TYR A 50 -1.51 -0.67 -12.77
N LEU A 51 -0.38 -1.34 -12.57
CA LEU A 51 -0.34 -2.79 -12.39
C LEU A 51 -1.13 -3.25 -11.15
N PRO A 52 -1.17 -2.56 -10.01
CA PRO A 52 -2.01 -2.97 -8.87
C PRO A 52 -3.49 -3.14 -9.22
N GLU A 53 -4.01 -2.33 -10.13
CA GLU A 53 -5.42 -2.34 -10.53
C GLU A 53 -5.71 -3.30 -11.69
N THR A 54 -4.79 -3.39 -12.66
CA THR A 54 -5.01 -4.17 -13.90
C THR A 54 -4.55 -5.63 -13.79
N LEU A 55 -3.52 -5.90 -13.00
CA LEU A 55 -2.94 -7.24 -12.85
C LEU A 55 -3.87 -8.26 -12.16
N PRO A 56 -4.69 -7.92 -11.13
CA PRO A 56 -5.62 -8.87 -10.52
C PRO A 56 -6.58 -9.50 -11.53
N ALA A 57 -7.17 -8.68 -12.40
CA ALA A 57 -8.09 -9.15 -13.43
C ALA A 57 -7.39 -10.10 -14.43
N ALA A 58 -6.21 -9.71 -14.90
CA ALA A 58 -5.42 -10.53 -15.81
C ALA A 58 -4.98 -11.86 -15.20
N LEU A 59 -4.57 -11.86 -13.93
CA LEU A 59 -4.21 -13.08 -13.20
C LEU A 59 -5.42 -14.00 -13.02
N ARG A 60 -6.58 -13.45 -12.67
CA ARG A 60 -7.83 -14.20 -12.53
C ARG A 60 -8.24 -14.88 -13.83
N GLU A 61 -8.15 -14.20 -14.97
CA GLU A 61 -8.47 -14.80 -16.26
C GLU A 61 -7.56 -15.98 -16.63
N LEU A 62 -6.26 -15.89 -16.32
CA LEU A 62 -5.28 -16.92 -16.69
C LEU A 62 -5.25 -18.11 -15.74
N THR A 63 -5.58 -17.89 -14.47
CA THR A 63 -5.42 -18.90 -13.41
C THR A 63 -6.73 -19.33 -12.78
N SER A 64 -7.84 -18.63 -13.06
CA SER A 64 -9.11 -18.77 -12.34
C SER A 64 -8.98 -18.63 -10.81
N HIS A 65 -7.92 -17.96 -10.35
CA HIS A 65 -7.63 -17.75 -8.94
C HIS A 65 -7.56 -16.26 -8.61
N ASP A 66 -8.14 -15.88 -7.48
CA ASP A 66 -8.12 -14.51 -6.99
C ASP A 66 -6.83 -14.26 -6.19
N TYR A 67 -5.83 -13.74 -6.89
CA TYR A 67 -4.59 -13.27 -6.26
C TYR A 67 -4.76 -11.84 -5.76
N GLU A 68 -4.19 -11.56 -4.59
CA GLU A 68 -4.07 -10.18 -4.09
C GLU A 68 -2.81 -9.55 -4.66
N VAL A 69 -2.96 -8.31 -5.15
CA VAL A 69 -1.88 -7.55 -5.78
C VAL A 69 -1.69 -6.27 -4.98
N LEU A 70 -0.51 -6.10 -4.39
CA LEU A 70 -0.20 -4.99 -3.51
C LEU A 70 0.83 -4.07 -4.16
N ASP A 71 0.52 -2.77 -4.19
CA ASP A 71 1.52 -1.77 -4.56
C ASP A 71 2.62 -1.70 -3.50
N ARG A 72 3.86 -1.67 -3.98
CA ARG A 72 5.08 -1.50 -3.19
C ARG A 72 6.07 -0.61 -3.95
N SER A 73 5.52 0.27 -4.76
CA SER A 73 6.27 1.30 -5.44
C SER A 73 7.04 2.12 -4.41
N ALA A 74 8.27 2.49 -4.77
CA ALA A 74 9.11 3.35 -3.95
C ALA A 74 9.34 4.65 -4.70
N ARG A 75 9.11 5.77 -4.03
CA ARG A 75 9.36 7.11 -4.58
C ARG A 75 10.10 7.95 -3.55
N ASP A 76 11.13 8.65 -3.99
CA ASP A 76 11.80 9.65 -3.18
C ASP A 76 10.94 10.92 -3.04
N VAL A 77 11.19 11.69 -1.99
CA VAL A 77 10.47 12.95 -1.74
C VAL A 77 10.81 14.00 -2.81
N THR A 78 12.02 13.93 -3.35
CA THR A 78 12.52 14.82 -4.40
C THR A 78 12.00 14.50 -5.79
N GLY A 79 11.36 13.35 -6.00
CA GLY A 79 10.85 12.88 -7.29
C GLY A 79 11.93 12.44 -8.29
N SER A 80 13.22 12.42 -7.91
CA SER A 80 14.33 12.02 -8.76
C SER A 80 14.44 10.50 -8.91
N PHE A 81 13.85 9.74 -7.99
CA PHE A 81 13.86 8.29 -7.98
C PHE A 81 12.45 7.76 -7.79
N SER A 82 11.97 7.03 -8.79
CA SER A 82 10.73 6.26 -8.67
C SER A 82 10.95 4.85 -9.20
N ARG A 83 10.39 3.87 -8.49
CA ARG A 83 10.41 2.46 -8.87
C ARG A 83 9.02 1.89 -8.69
N SER A 84 8.31 1.71 -9.80
CA SER A 84 7.01 1.04 -9.82
C SER A 84 7.21 -0.46 -9.64
N MET A 85 6.61 -0.99 -8.59
CA MET A 85 6.86 -2.35 -8.15
C MET A 85 5.64 -2.87 -7.39
N VAL A 86 5.32 -4.15 -7.58
CA VAL A 86 4.08 -4.77 -7.10
C VAL A 86 4.37 -6.14 -6.51
N MET A 87 3.63 -6.58 -5.50
CA MET A 87 3.74 -7.91 -4.89
C MET A 87 2.45 -8.68 -5.11
N ILE A 88 2.60 -9.90 -5.59
CA ILE A 88 1.49 -10.84 -5.78
C ILE A 88 1.45 -11.78 -4.57
N ARG A 89 0.28 -11.96 -3.97
CA ARG A 89 0.03 -12.87 -2.85
C ARG A 89 -1.16 -13.78 -3.18
N ASP A 90 -1.20 -14.96 -2.59
CA ASP A 90 -2.43 -15.75 -2.54
C ASP A 90 -3.46 -14.92 -1.77
N GLY A 91 -4.65 -14.68 -2.33
CA GLY A 91 -5.64 -13.71 -1.85
C GLY A 91 -6.28 -13.97 -0.47
N GLY A 92 -5.64 -14.78 0.37
CA GLY A 92 -6.10 -15.19 1.70
C GLY A 92 -5.04 -15.09 2.81
N VAL A 93 -3.97 -14.29 2.66
CA VAL A 93 -2.98 -14.13 3.75
C VAL A 93 -3.57 -13.27 4.89
N GLY A 94 -4.17 -13.96 5.86
CA GLY A 94 -4.96 -13.42 6.97
C GLY A 94 -6.18 -14.30 7.27
N GLN A 95 -6.62 -15.09 6.29
CA GLN A 95 -7.70 -16.07 6.39
C GLN A 95 -7.13 -17.49 6.24
N TRP A 96 -6.34 -17.94 7.22
CA TRP A 96 -6.21 -19.40 7.41
C TRP A 96 -7.62 -19.98 7.54
N PRO A 97 -7.93 -21.21 7.08
CA PRO A 97 -9.30 -21.74 7.17
C PRO A 97 -9.91 -21.65 8.58
N GLY A 98 -9.06 -21.79 9.62
CA GLY A 98 -9.45 -21.54 11.02
C GLY A 98 -9.52 -20.06 11.44
N TYR A 99 -8.78 -19.16 10.78
CA TYR A 99 -8.84 -17.71 10.99
C TYR A 99 -9.82 -16.99 10.06
N ALA A 100 -10.33 -17.56 8.97
CA ALA A 100 -11.46 -16.98 8.23
C ALA A 100 -12.75 -16.97 9.09
N ALA A 101 -12.84 -17.94 10.01
CA ALA A 101 -13.88 -18.01 11.03
C ALA A 101 -13.60 -17.12 12.27
N MET A 102 -12.35 -16.69 12.47
CA MET A 102 -11.91 -15.84 13.61
C MET A 102 -11.43 -14.44 13.21
N SER A 103 -11.35 -14.12 11.92
CA SER A 103 -11.26 -12.76 11.41
C SER A 103 -12.55 -12.16 11.87
N TYR A 104 -12.44 -11.47 13.01
CA TYR A 104 -13.56 -11.14 13.85
C TYR A 104 -14.73 -10.63 13.02
N PRO A 105 -15.97 -10.85 13.44
CA PRO A 105 -17.10 -10.04 13.01
C PRO A 105 -16.94 -8.59 13.54
N LEU A 106 -15.79 -7.95 13.30
CA LEU A 106 -15.59 -6.51 13.49
C LEU A 106 -16.36 -5.71 12.43
N LEU A 107 -17.04 -6.37 11.49
CA LEU A 107 -17.93 -5.76 10.50
C LEU A 107 -19.30 -6.45 10.39
N ALA A 108 -19.73 -7.22 11.38
CA ALA A 108 -21.17 -7.34 11.61
C ALA A 108 -21.57 -6.17 12.50
N GLU A 109 -22.28 -5.18 11.96
CA GLU A 109 -22.75 -4.04 12.75
C GLU A 109 -23.63 -4.52 13.91
N SER A 110 -23.09 -4.48 15.12
CA SER A 110 -23.91 -4.69 16.32
C SER A 110 -24.86 -3.51 16.51
N ALA A 111 -26.02 -3.76 17.13
CA ALA A 111 -26.99 -2.71 17.48
C ALA A 111 -26.32 -1.57 18.27
N ARG A 112 -25.41 -1.92 19.18
CA ARG A 112 -24.62 -0.96 19.96
C ARG A 112 -23.67 -0.11 19.11
N ALA A 113 -23.04 -0.69 18.09
CA ALA A 113 -22.18 0.07 17.17
C ALA A 113 -23.01 1.06 16.33
N ARG A 114 -24.24 0.69 15.95
CA ARG A 114 -25.18 1.57 15.23
C ARG A 114 -25.68 2.70 16.11
N GLU A 115 -26.06 2.41 17.35
CA GLU A 115 -26.44 3.43 18.35
C GLU A 115 -25.30 4.41 18.62
N THR A 116 -24.06 3.91 18.74
CA THR A 116 -22.88 4.76 18.96
C THR A 116 -22.64 5.71 17.79
N ARG A 117 -22.74 5.23 16.54
CA ARG A 117 -22.63 6.10 15.36
C ARG A 117 -23.77 7.09 15.26
N ALA A 118 -25.00 6.68 15.58
CA ALA A 118 -26.15 7.58 15.61
C ALA A 118 -25.96 8.69 16.67
N ALA A 119 -25.39 8.35 17.83
CA ALA A 119 -25.06 9.32 18.87
C ALA A 119 -23.96 10.30 18.43
N ILE A 120 -22.91 9.82 17.74
CA ILE A 120 -21.86 10.67 17.18
C ILE A 120 -22.43 11.61 16.12
N ALA A 121 -23.22 11.10 15.17
CA ALA A 121 -23.86 11.91 14.15
C ALA A 121 -24.84 12.94 14.75
N ALA A 122 -25.57 12.59 15.80
CA ALA A 122 -26.43 13.52 16.53
C ALA A 122 -25.61 14.60 17.27
N ALA A 123 -24.45 14.25 17.82
CA ALA A 123 -23.54 15.22 18.44
C ALA A 123 -22.96 16.20 17.40
N ASP A 124 -22.58 15.72 16.23
CA ASP A 124 -22.06 16.57 15.14
C ASP A 124 -23.15 17.50 14.57
N LEU A 125 -24.40 17.03 14.47
CA LEU A 125 -25.55 17.84 14.05
C LEU A 125 -26.01 18.85 15.11
N SER A 126 -25.71 18.60 16.39
CA SER A 126 -26.06 19.50 17.50
C SER A 126 -25.21 20.79 17.58
N GLY A 127 -24.35 21.04 16.58
CA GLY A 127 -23.68 22.33 16.43
C GLY A 127 -22.62 22.55 17.49
N GLY A 128 -21.64 21.66 17.57
CA GLY A 128 -20.36 21.95 18.22
C GLY A 128 -19.47 22.76 17.27
N SER A 129 -19.65 24.08 17.23
CA SER A 129 -18.61 24.98 16.73
C SER A 129 -17.30 24.59 17.43
N THR A 130 -16.24 24.35 16.64
CA THR A 130 -14.88 24.19 17.17
C THR A 130 -14.61 25.28 18.20
N PRO A 131 -14.43 24.97 19.50
CA PRO A 131 -13.90 25.95 20.41
C PRO A 131 -12.45 26.19 20.00
N PRO A 132 -11.97 27.43 19.85
CA PRO A 132 -10.55 27.68 19.77
C PRO A 132 -9.92 27.22 21.09
N GLY A 133 -9.31 26.04 21.08
CA GLY A 133 -8.70 25.42 22.27
C GLY A 133 -9.37 24.10 22.65
N SER A 134 -9.06 23.04 21.92
CA SER A 134 -9.20 21.67 22.46
C SER A 134 -8.47 21.58 23.81
N PRO A 135 -9.01 20.85 24.80
CA PRO A 135 -8.35 20.73 26.10
C PRO A 135 -6.97 20.11 25.89
N ARG A 136 -5.93 20.91 26.11
CA ARG A 136 -4.56 20.42 26.13
C ARG A 136 -4.50 19.28 27.13
N LYS A 137 -3.95 18.13 26.72
CA LYS A 137 -3.69 17.00 27.61
C LYS A 137 -2.94 17.56 28.84
N LEU A 138 -3.48 17.37 30.05
CA LEU A 138 -2.92 17.94 31.28
C LEU A 138 -1.42 17.59 31.35
N GLY A 139 -0.54 18.60 31.33
CA GLY A 139 0.92 18.43 31.40
C GLY A 139 1.65 18.21 30.07
N TRP A 140 0.98 18.34 28.93
CA TRP A 140 1.64 18.35 27.62
C TRP A 140 1.72 19.77 27.06
N GLU A 141 2.94 20.26 26.86
CA GLU A 141 3.22 21.52 26.18
C GLU A 141 4.03 21.20 24.90
N PRO A 142 3.58 21.64 23.71
CA PRO A 142 4.35 21.44 22.49
C PRO A 142 5.70 22.16 22.60
N PRO A 143 6.79 21.60 22.04
CA PRO A 143 8.06 22.31 22.00
C PRO A 143 7.88 23.64 21.24
N PRO A 144 8.54 24.73 21.68
CA PRO A 144 8.44 26.00 21.00
C PRO A 144 8.91 25.85 19.54
N PRO A 145 8.28 26.56 18.59
CA PRO A 145 8.73 26.55 17.21
C PRO A 145 10.21 27.00 17.16
N PRO A 146 11.03 26.43 16.27
CA PRO A 146 12.39 26.91 16.07
C PRO A 146 12.31 28.41 15.72
N ARG A 147 13.14 29.22 16.38
CA ARG A 147 13.19 30.66 16.08
C ARG A 147 13.51 30.83 14.59
N PRO A 148 12.86 31.78 13.89
CA PRO A 148 13.28 32.14 12.55
C PRO A 148 14.77 32.49 12.62
N VAL A 149 15.56 31.78 11.81
CA VAL A 149 16.98 32.09 11.62
C VAL A 149 17.02 33.52 11.12
N ALA A 150 17.51 34.45 11.95
CA ALA A 150 17.71 35.81 11.53
C ALA A 150 18.55 35.79 10.25
N GLU A 151 18.02 36.40 9.19
CA GLU A 151 18.73 36.68 7.95
C GLU A 151 20.10 37.25 8.33
N ARG A 152 21.17 36.58 7.90
CA ARG A 152 22.52 37.15 7.98
C ARG A 152 22.51 38.40 7.11
N GLU A 153 22.47 39.58 7.73
CA GLU A 153 22.85 40.80 7.04
C GLU A 153 24.28 40.65 6.50
N PRO A 154 24.55 41.14 5.27
CA PRO A 154 25.88 41.09 4.67
C PRO A 154 26.76 42.18 5.30
N GLY A 155 27.41 41.84 6.42
CA GLY A 155 28.42 42.68 7.07
C GLY A 155 29.81 42.50 6.45
N ASP A 156 30.19 43.48 5.64
CA ASP A 156 31.48 44.20 5.57
C ASP A 156 32.77 43.54 6.17
N GLY A 157 33.76 43.31 5.28
CA GLY A 157 35.21 43.26 5.58
C GLY A 157 35.82 41.96 6.18
N PRO A 158 37.10 41.63 5.92
CA PRO A 158 38.21 42.60 5.89
C PRO A 158 38.98 42.66 4.57
N ARG A 159 39.55 43.84 4.33
CA ARG A 159 40.58 44.12 3.33
C ARG A 159 41.82 43.26 3.60
N ALA A 160 42.35 42.66 2.53
CA ALA A 160 43.74 42.24 2.40
C ALA A 160 44.32 42.94 1.17
#